data_AF-A0A529LTA3-F1
#
_entry.id   AF-A0A529LTA3-F1
#
_cell.length_a   1.000
_cell.length_b   1.000
_cell.length_c   1.000
_cell.angle_alpha   90.00
_cell.angle_beta   90.00
_cell.angle_gamma   90.00
#
_symmetry.space_group_name_H-M   'P 1'
#
loop_
_entity.id
_entity.type
_entity.pdbx_description
1 polymer ?
#
loop_
_entity_poly.entity_id
_entity_poly.type
_entity_poly.pdbx_seq_one_letter_code
_entity_poly.pdbx_strand_id
1 'polypeptide(L)' 'LRMIFEAAGLESWPKVTGGKGVHLTAPLPPNMTHDCARKLARSLAQCLVDADPERYLLSADPSARAGRIFL' A
#
# COMPACT_ATOMS: atom_id res chain seq x y z
N LEU A 1 -5.17 3.60 5.95
CA LEU A 1 -3.85 3.04 5.57
C LEU A 1 -3.15 2.36 6.73
N ARG A 2 -2.84 3.00 7.86
CA ARG A 2 -2.21 2.30 9.01
C ARG A 2 -3.00 1.08 9.52
N MET A 3 -4.33 1.19 9.59
CA MET A 3 -5.21 0.10 10.03
C MET A 3 -5.09 -1.20 9.22
N ILE A 4 -4.75 -1.15 7.91
CA ILE A 4 -4.61 -2.38 7.12
C ILE A 4 -3.34 -3.16 7.50
N PHE A 5 -2.29 -2.45 7.93
CA PHE A 5 -1.07 -3.07 8.45
C PHE A 5 -1.31 -3.64 9.85
N GLU A 6 -2.01 -2.90 10.72
CA GLU A 6 -2.39 -3.38 12.05
C GLU A 6 -3.25 -4.65 11.97
N ALA A 7 -4.23 -4.69 11.05
CA ALA A 7 -5.03 -5.89 10.78
C ALA A 7 -4.20 -7.08 10.27
N ALA A 8 -3.07 -6.81 9.60
CA ALA A 8 -2.12 -7.82 9.16
C ALA A 8 -1.07 -8.19 10.25
N GLY A 9 -1.17 -7.61 11.45
CA GLY A 9 -0.20 -7.83 12.54
C GLY A 9 1.15 -7.16 12.29
N LEU A 10 1.20 -6.13 11.43
CA LEU A 10 2.41 -5.42 11.06
C LEU A 10 2.42 -4.02 11.68
N GLU A 11 3.49 -3.70 12.40
CA GLU A 11 3.76 -2.31 12.78
C GLU A 11 4.21 -1.52 11.54
N SER A 12 3.71 -0.30 11.37
CA SER A 12 4.02 0.51 10.20
C SER A 12 4.31 1.97 10.54
N TRP A 13 5.22 2.57 9.76
CA TRP A 13 5.64 3.96 9.89
C TRP A 13 5.49 4.71 8.58
N PRO A 14 4.95 5.95 8.61
CA PRO A 14 4.93 6.82 7.45
C PRO A 14 6.26 7.54 7.25
N LYS A 15 6.68 7.70 6.00
CA LYS A 15 7.79 8.55 5.58
C LYS A 15 7.34 9.41 4.40
N VAL A 16 7.36 10.73 4.55
CA VAL A 16 7.10 11.65 3.41
C VAL A 16 8.21 11.52 2.37
N THR A 17 7.85 11.57 1.09
CA THR A 17 8.84 11.39 0.01
C THR A 17 9.62 12.65 -0.33
N GLY A 18 9.17 13.82 0.16
CA GLY A 18 9.63 15.13 -0.30
C GLY A 18 9.01 15.56 -1.64
N GLY A 19 8.20 14.69 -2.26
CA GLY A 19 7.39 15.01 -3.43
C GLY A 19 5.90 15.04 -3.08
N LYS A 20 5.08 14.41 -3.91
CA LYS A 20 3.60 14.40 -3.78
C LYS A 20 3.06 13.20 -2.99
N GLY A 21 3.92 12.46 -2.28
CA GLY A 21 3.56 11.14 -1.76
C GLY A 21 4.14 10.81 -0.39
N VAL A 22 3.73 9.65 0.09
CA VAL A 22 4.15 9.07 1.38
C VAL A 22 4.49 7.60 1.14
N HIS A 23 5.59 7.14 1.70
CA HIS A 23 5.88 5.72 1.84
C HIS A 23 5.35 5.24 3.18
N LEU A 24 4.70 4.09 3.19
CA LEU A 24 4.33 3.40 4.41
C LEU A 24 5.18 2.13 4.49
N THR A 25 5.95 1.99 5.55
CA THR A 25 6.97 0.92 5.69
C THR A 25 6.66 0.07 6.91
N ALA A 26 6.88 -1.24 6.81
CA ALA A 26 6.72 -2.19 7.91
C ALA A 26 7.92 -3.15 7.93
N PRO A 27 8.31 -3.69 9.10
CA PRO A 27 9.37 -4.67 9.19
C PRO A 27 8.84 -6.01 8.66
N LEU A 28 9.67 -6.73 7.89
CA LEU A 28 9.34 -8.04 7.37
C LEU A 28 10.23 -9.12 8.01
N PRO A 29 9.78 -10.38 8.06
CA PRO A 29 10.61 -11.49 8.50
C PRO A 29 11.90 -11.59 7.67
N PRO A 30 13.05 -11.93 8.28
CA PRO A 30 14.35 -11.90 7.61
C PRO A 30 14.47 -12.87 6.43
N ASN A 31 13.69 -13.95 6.43
CA ASN A 31 13.71 -14.98 5.39
C ASN A 31 12.61 -14.80 4.33
N MET A 32 11.93 -13.65 4.32
CA MET A 32 10.91 -13.38 3.33
C MET A 32 11.56 -13.03 1.99
N THR A 33 11.21 -13.76 0.93
CA THR A 33 11.66 -13.41 -0.42
C THR A 33 11.00 -12.13 -0.90
N HIS A 34 11.64 -11.45 -1.83
CA HIS A 34 11.08 -10.25 -2.47
C HIS A 34 9.70 -10.53 -3.10
N ASP A 35 9.51 -11.69 -3.74
CA ASP A 35 8.23 -12.04 -4.37
C ASP A 35 7.12 -12.24 -3.33
N CYS A 36 7.42 -12.84 -2.18
CA CYS A 36 6.47 -12.95 -1.09
C CYS A 36 6.10 -11.57 -0.52
N ALA A 37 7.09 -10.71 -0.30
CA ALA A 37 6.87 -9.33 0.16
C ALA A 37 6.02 -8.53 -0.84
N ARG A 38 6.30 -8.64 -2.14
CA ARG A 38 5.53 -8.00 -3.21
C ARG A 38 4.08 -8.49 -3.26
N LYS A 39 3.86 -9.80 -3.11
CA LYS A 39 2.50 -10.39 -3.06
C LYS A 39 1.73 -9.89 -1.85
N LEU A 40 2.35 -9.85 -0.67
CA LEU A 40 1.76 -9.31 0.55
C LEU A 40 1.38 -7.83 0.40
N ALA A 41 2.30 -6.99 -0.10
CA ALA A 41 2.02 -5.59 -0.34
C ALA A 41 0.85 -5.40 -1.31
N ARG A 42 0.82 -6.19 -2.40
CA ARG A 42 -0.27 -6.17 -3.38
C ARG A 42 -1.60 -6.60 -2.78
N SER A 43 -1.64 -7.62 -1.92
CA SER A 43 -2.89 -8.06 -1.29
C SER A 43 -3.44 -7.02 -0.32
N LEU A 44 -2.59 -6.38 0.49
CA LEU A 44 -3.02 -5.30 1.39
C LEU A 44 -3.56 -4.10 0.61
N ALA A 45 -2.89 -3.74 -0.49
CA ALA A 45 -3.36 -2.66 -1.37
C ALA A 45 -4.67 -3.02 -2.07
N GLN A 46 -4.86 -4.28 -2.50
CA GLN A 46 -6.11 -4.75 -3.08
C GLN A 46 -7.26 -4.67 -2.07
N CYS A 47 -7.07 -5.08 -0.81
CA CYS A 47 -8.10 -4.95 0.22
C CYS A 47 -8.56 -3.50 0.41
N LEU A 48 -7.66 -2.52 0.27
CA LEU A 48 -8.02 -1.10 0.34
C LEU A 48 -8.83 -0.63 -0.87
N VAL A 49 -8.49 -1.10 -2.07
CA VAL A 49 -9.26 -0.81 -3.28
C VAL A 49 -10.64 -1.45 -3.23
N ASP A 50 -10.73 -2.69 -2.75
CA ASP A 50 -12.02 -3.38 -2.62
C ASP A 50 -12.94 -2.70 -1.58
N ALA A 51 -12.35 -2.14 -0.52
CA ALA A 51 -13.09 -1.44 0.51
C ALA A 51 -13.55 -0.03 0.09
N ASP A 52 -12.75 0.68 -0.72
CA ASP A 52 -13.04 2.06 -1.16
C ASP A 52 -12.46 2.34 -2.57
N PRO A 53 -13.10 1.83 -3.64
CA PRO A 53 -12.58 1.91 -5.02
C PRO A 53 -12.65 3.32 -5.63
N GLU A 54 -13.48 4.18 -5.06
CA GLU A 54 -13.59 5.61 -5.43
C GLU A 54 -12.42 6.41 -4.86
N ARG A 55 -11.76 5.92 -3.81
CA ARG A 55 -10.61 6.59 -3.20
C ARG A 55 -9.27 5.99 -3.59
N TYR A 56 -9.20 4.69 -3.83
CA TYR A 56 -7.96 3.96 -4.07
C TYR A 56 -7.95 3.25 -5.42
N LEU A 57 -6.78 3.12 -6.02
CA LEU A 57 -6.59 2.29 -7.21
C LEU A 57 -5.19 1.65 -7.26
N LEU A 58 -5.09 0.57 -8.03
CA LEU A 58 -3.84 -0.17 -8.28
C LEU A 58 -3.25 0.05 -9.66
N SER A 59 -3.93 0.81 -10.53
CA SER A 59 -3.42 1.14 -11.86
C SER A 59 -2.47 2.34 -11.78
N ALA A 60 -1.31 2.21 -12.42
CA ALA A 60 -0.36 3.30 -12.55
C ALA A 60 -0.74 4.29 -13.67
N ASP A 61 -1.85 4.04 -14.39
CA ASP A 61 -2.33 4.91 -15.47
C ASP A 61 -2.68 6.32 -14.94
N PRO A 62 -2.00 7.37 -15.43
CA PRO A 62 -2.26 8.75 -15.03
C PRO A 62 -3.70 9.22 -15.28
N SER A 63 -4.33 8.74 -16.34
CA SER A 63 -5.70 9.13 -16.69
C SER A 63 -6.72 8.52 -15.71
N ALA A 64 -6.48 7.29 -15.28
CA ALA A 64 -7.35 6.55 -14.37
C ALA A 64 -7.23 7.03 -12.91
N ARG A 65 -6.12 7.65 -12.51
CA ARG A 65 -5.87 8.03 -11.10
C ARG A 65 -6.32 9.44 -10.69
N ALA A 66 -6.98 10.19 -11.57
CA ALA A 66 -7.48 11.52 -11.22
C ALA A 66 -8.46 11.43 -10.03
N GLY A 67 -8.24 12.22 -8.98
CA GLY A 67 -9.06 12.23 -7.76
C GLY A 67 -8.85 11.04 -6.82
N ARG A 68 -7.92 10.12 -7.13
CA ARG A 68 -7.71 8.88 -6.39
C ARG A 68 -6.25 8.69 -5.95
N ILE A 69 -6.05 7.88 -4.92
CA ILE A 69 -4.72 7.53 -4.40
C ILE A 69 -4.27 6.24 -5.06
N PHE A 70 -3.17 6.32 -5.80
CA PHE A 70 -2.48 5.14 -6.34
C PHE A 70 -1.71 4.42 -5.22
N LEU A 71 -1.96 3.12 -5.08
CA LEU A 71 -1.34 2.23 -4.09
C LEU A 71 -0.39 1.22 -4.75
#